data_AF-W9W1L8-F1
#
_entry.id   AF-W9W1L8-F1
#
_cell.length_a   1.000
_cell.length_b   1.000
_cell.length_c   1.000
_cell.angle_alpha   90.00
_cell.angle_beta   90.00
_cell.angle_gamma   90.00
#
_symmetry.space_group_name_H-M   'P 1'
#
loop_
_entity.id
_entity.type
_entity.pdbx_description
1 polymer ?
#
loop_
_entity_poly.entity_id
_entity_poly.type
_entity_poly.pdbx_seq_one_letter_code
_entity_poly.pdbx_strand_id
1 'polypeptide(L)'
;GQCPKGAACRYAHDPTKVALCLSLLQGVRCPLPSACPFSHAATSKNIPTCNPFLNGTCARPDSCLYWHLDGVRANAELCFDFAFGGYCEKGATCGYRHVRQCYFYAVSGNCINLWCQLAHAANPTWKTQRQ
;
A
#
# COMPACT_ATOMS: atom_id res chain seq x y z
N GLY A 1 10.83 -10.33 3.89
CA GLY A 1 10.27 -9.81 5.17
C GLY A 1 10.70 -10.68 6.34
N GLN A 2 10.35 -10.32 7.58
CA GLN A 2 10.66 -11.11 8.78
C GLN A 2 9.37 -11.70 9.37
N CYS A 3 9.44 -12.89 9.96
CA CYS A 3 8.32 -13.49 10.70
C CYS A 3 8.81 -14.15 12.00
N PRO A 4 7.92 -14.36 12.99
CA PRO A 4 8.28 -14.98 14.27
C PRO A 4 8.84 -16.40 14.15
N LYS A 5 8.53 -17.10 13.05
CA LYS A 5 9.02 -18.47 12.79
C LYS A 5 10.45 -18.50 12.24
N GLY A 6 11.02 -17.35 11.87
CA GLY A 6 12.40 -17.24 11.36
C GLY A 6 12.70 -18.26 10.26
N ALA A 7 13.82 -18.97 10.40
CA ALA A 7 14.26 -19.99 9.47
C ALA A 7 13.32 -21.22 9.38
N ALA A 8 12.49 -21.47 10.41
CA ALA A 8 11.51 -22.56 10.40
C ALA A 8 10.23 -22.21 9.62
N CYS A 9 10.13 -21.01 9.06
CA CYS A 9 8.97 -20.62 8.28
C CYS A 9 9.00 -21.23 6.87
N ARG A 10 7.93 -21.96 6.52
CA ARG A 10 7.74 -22.58 5.19
C ARG A 10 7.53 -21.61 4.02
N TYR A 11 7.40 -20.31 4.29
CA TYR A 11 7.14 -19.30 3.28
C TYR A 11 8.42 -18.57 2.87
N ALA A 12 8.49 -18.10 1.63
CA ALA A 12 9.63 -17.35 1.14
C ALA A 12 9.70 -15.97 1.79
N HIS A 13 10.89 -15.62 2.30
CA HIS A 13 11.16 -14.32 2.90
C HIS A 13 12.20 -13.59 2.07
N ASP A 14 11.75 -12.79 1.11
CA ASP A 14 12.65 -11.91 0.36
C ASP A 14 12.75 -10.56 1.08
N PRO A 15 13.93 -10.16 1.61
CA PRO A 15 14.10 -8.87 2.27
C PRO A 15 14.07 -7.69 1.30
N THR A 16 14.23 -7.92 -0.01
CA THR A 16 14.17 -6.88 -1.04
C THR A 16 12.74 -6.60 -1.51
N LYS A 17 11.80 -7.52 -1.24
CA LYS A 17 10.39 -7.44 -1.63
C LYS A 17 9.49 -7.22 -0.42
N VAL A 18 9.69 -6.10 0.25
CA VAL A 18 8.94 -5.72 1.46
C VAL A 18 8.34 -4.33 1.31
N ALA A 19 7.28 -4.07 2.09
CA ALA A 19 6.67 -2.76 2.17
C ALA A 19 7.67 -1.68 2.59
N LEU A 20 7.40 -0.44 2.19
CA LEU A 20 8.15 0.73 2.65
C LEU A 20 7.92 0.95 4.15
N CYS A 21 8.97 1.32 4.86
CA CYS A 21 8.92 1.67 6.27
C CYS A 21 7.96 2.86 6.48
N LEU A 22 6.98 2.70 7.37
CA LEU A 22 5.98 3.74 7.64
C LEU A 22 6.61 5.02 8.20
N SER A 23 7.64 4.91 9.05
CA SER A 23 8.36 6.07 9.57
C SER A 23 8.99 6.88 8.43
N LEU A 24 9.59 6.19 7.45
CA LEU A 24 10.16 6.85 6.27
C LEU A 24 9.07 7.54 5.44
N LEU A 25 7.93 6.88 5.23
CA LEU A 25 6.78 7.46 4.52
C LEU A 25 6.17 8.68 5.25
N GLN A 26 6.30 8.73 6.57
CA GLN A 26 5.88 9.87 7.40
C GLN A 26 6.94 10.98 7.47
N GLY A 27 8.13 10.77 6.90
CA GLY A 27 9.23 11.72 6.96
C GLY A 27 9.91 11.79 8.33
N VAL A 28 9.77 10.75 9.16
CA VAL A 28 10.37 10.67 10.50
C VAL A 28 11.43 9.57 10.59
N ARG A 29 12.35 9.71 11.55
CA ARG A 29 13.41 8.72 11.77
C ARG A 29 12.80 7.39 12.24
N CYS A 30 13.19 6.28 11.59
CA CYS A 30 12.82 4.95 12.03
C CYS A 30 13.45 4.64 13.41
N PRO A 31 12.70 4.10 14.38
CA PRO A 31 13.23 3.73 15.70
C PRO A 31 14.19 2.53 15.65
N LEU A 32 14.10 1.70 14.61
CA LEU A 32 14.88 0.46 14.45
C LEU A 32 15.64 0.45 13.11
N PRO A 33 16.57 1.38 12.85
CA PRO A 33 17.17 1.56 11.52
C PRO A 33 17.90 0.32 10.99
N SER A 34 18.56 -0.44 11.87
CA SER A 34 19.33 -1.66 11.53
C SER A 34 18.52 -2.96 11.60
N ALA A 35 17.35 -2.94 12.23
CA ALA A 35 16.52 -4.12 12.47
C ALA A 35 15.09 -3.98 11.90
N CYS A 36 14.83 -2.93 11.11
CA CYS A 36 13.51 -2.69 10.54
C CYS A 36 13.12 -3.83 9.59
N PRO A 37 11.94 -4.43 9.75
CA PRO A 37 11.48 -5.49 8.84
C PRO A 37 10.99 -4.95 7.49
N PHE A 38 10.98 -3.62 7.31
CA PHE A 38 10.50 -2.90 6.13
C PHE A 38 11.66 -2.23 5.38
N SER A 39 11.41 -1.86 4.12
CA SER A 39 12.41 -1.19 3.30
C SER A 39 12.59 0.26 3.72
N HIS A 40 13.84 0.73 3.79
CA HIS A 40 14.18 2.16 3.88
C HIS A 40 14.56 2.78 2.53
N ALA A 41 14.37 2.05 1.44
CA ALA A 41 14.50 2.55 0.08
C ALA A 41 13.11 2.65 -0.56
N ALA A 42 12.69 3.89 -0.84
CA ALA A 42 11.47 4.16 -1.59
C ALA A 42 11.71 3.84 -3.07
N THR A 43 10.88 2.97 -3.63
CA THR A 43 10.92 2.56 -5.04
C THR A 43 9.49 2.54 -5.55
N SER A 44 9.31 2.58 -6.88
CA SER A 44 7.97 2.49 -7.48
C SER A 44 7.20 1.21 -7.11
N LYS A 45 7.90 0.17 -6.63
CA LYS A 45 7.34 -1.12 -6.24
C LYS A 45 6.74 -1.16 -4.83
N ASN A 46 7.21 -0.31 -3.92
CA ASN A 46 6.83 -0.37 -2.49
C ASN A 46 6.26 0.95 -1.94
N ILE A 47 6.33 2.03 -2.72
CA ILE A 47 5.76 3.32 -2.37
C ILE A 47 4.23 3.32 -2.59
N PRO A 48 3.43 3.79 -1.63
CA PRO A 48 1.99 3.92 -1.82
C PRO A 48 1.63 5.09 -2.75
N THR A 49 0.50 4.97 -3.44
CA THR A 49 -0.06 6.04 -4.28
C THR A 49 -0.56 7.20 -3.43
N CYS A 50 -0.33 8.43 -3.90
CA CYS A 50 -0.86 9.63 -3.30
C CYS A 50 -2.35 9.80 -3.65
N ASN A 51 -3.25 9.39 -2.74
CA ASN A 51 -4.69 9.59 -2.92
C ASN A 51 -5.08 11.08 -3.13
N PRO A 52 -4.51 12.06 -2.40
CA PRO A 52 -4.75 13.47 -2.69
C PRO A 52 -4.38 13.87 -4.12
N PHE A 53 -3.26 13.38 -4.66
CA PHE A 53 -2.86 13.66 -6.04
C PHE A 53 -3.85 13.09 -7.05
N LEU A 54 -4.29 11.83 -6.86
CA LEU A 54 -5.31 11.23 -7.72
C LEU A 54 -6.63 12.02 -7.72
N ASN A 55 -6.93 12.72 -6.63
CA ASN A 55 -8.11 13.57 -6.48
C ASN A 55 -7.86 15.04 -6.87
N GLY A 56 -6.65 15.40 -7.32
CA GLY A 56 -6.28 16.78 -7.68
C GLY A 56 -6.11 17.73 -6.48
N THR A 57 -5.97 17.21 -5.26
CA THR A 57 -5.92 17.98 -4.01
C THR A 57 -4.59 17.85 -3.25
N CYS A 58 -3.55 17.31 -3.88
CA CYS A 58 -2.22 17.25 -3.25
C CYS A 58 -1.67 18.65 -3.00
N ALA A 59 -1.53 19.03 -1.73
CA ALA A 59 -1.05 20.36 -1.34
C ALA A 59 0.46 20.58 -1.56
N ARG A 60 1.24 19.50 -1.72
CA ARG A 60 2.71 19.54 -1.80
C ARG A 60 3.23 18.57 -2.86
N PRO A 61 3.04 18.86 -4.16
CA PRO A 61 3.36 17.90 -5.19
C PRO A 61 4.86 17.62 -5.34
N ASP A 62 5.70 18.63 -5.22
CA ASP A 62 7.15 18.49 -5.41
C ASP A 62 7.88 17.83 -4.24
N SER A 63 7.25 17.79 -3.07
CA SER A 63 7.79 17.18 -1.84
C SER A 63 6.92 16.04 -1.30
N CYS A 64 6.02 15.49 -2.13
CA CYS A 64 5.16 14.41 -1.71
C CYS A 64 5.96 13.13 -1.46
N LEU A 65 5.82 12.55 -0.27
CA LEU A 65 6.43 11.26 0.07
C LEU A 65 5.67 10.05 -0.50
N TYR A 66 4.52 10.31 -1.13
CA TYR A 66 3.69 9.33 -1.79
C TYR A 66 3.86 9.44 -3.30
N TRP A 67 3.63 8.34 -4.00
CA TRP A 67 3.87 8.30 -5.43
C TRP A 67 2.71 8.91 -6.23
N HIS A 68 3.08 9.84 -7.09
CA HIS A 68 2.21 10.47 -8.06
C HIS A 68 2.21 9.62 -9.34
N LEU A 69 1.30 8.65 -9.43
CA LEU A 69 1.22 7.76 -10.58
C LEU A 69 0.37 8.40 -11.68
N ASP A 70 1.01 8.75 -12.79
CA ASP A 70 0.30 9.18 -13.98
C ASP A 70 -0.45 8.00 -14.62
N GLY A 71 -1.64 8.26 -15.15
CA GLY A 71 -2.43 7.26 -15.88
C GLY A 71 -3.29 6.32 -15.02
N VAL A 72 -3.18 6.36 -13.69
CA VAL A 72 -4.12 5.66 -12.78
C VAL A 72 -5.19 6.62 -12.29
N ARG A 73 -6.46 6.24 -12.40
CA ARG A 73 -7.59 7.06 -11.95
C ARG A 73 -7.85 6.89 -10.46
N ALA A 74 -8.43 7.90 -9.81
CA ALA A 74 -8.82 7.84 -8.40
C ALA A 74 -9.77 6.68 -8.05
N ASN A 75 -10.62 6.28 -9.01
CA ASN A 75 -11.57 5.18 -8.87
C ASN A 75 -11.04 3.83 -9.36
N ALA A 76 -9.78 3.74 -9.82
CA ALA A 76 -9.21 2.47 -10.21
C ALA A 76 -9.21 1.48 -9.03
N GLU A 77 -9.23 0.19 -9.35
CA GLU A 77 -9.17 -0.84 -8.32
C GLU A 77 -7.83 -0.83 -7.57
N LEU A 78 -7.79 -1.46 -6.41
CA LEU A 78 -6.57 -1.61 -5.63
C LEU A 78 -5.70 -2.71 -6.24
N CYS A 79 -4.38 -2.54 -6.21
CA CYS A 79 -3.46 -3.62 -6.51
C CYS A 79 -3.52 -4.64 -5.37
N PHE A 80 -3.90 -5.89 -5.68
CA PHE A 80 -3.98 -6.96 -4.69
C PHE A 80 -2.64 -7.18 -3.97
N ASP A 81 -1.54 -7.37 -4.72
CA ASP A 81 -0.21 -7.64 -4.14
C ASP A 81 0.24 -6.51 -3.21
N PHE A 82 0.03 -5.26 -3.64
CA PHE A 82 0.38 -4.10 -2.82
C PHE A 82 -0.51 -3.97 -1.59
N ALA A 83 -1.82 -4.20 -1.71
CA ALA A 83 -2.76 -4.11 -0.60
C ALA A 83 -2.38 -5.03 0.56
N PHE A 84 -2.03 -6.29 0.25
CA PHE A 84 -1.64 -7.28 1.25
C PHE A 84 -0.16 -7.18 1.65
N GLY A 85 0.75 -7.18 0.66
CA GLY A 85 2.20 -7.27 0.86
C GLY A 85 2.90 -5.93 0.97
N GLY A 86 2.29 -4.84 0.50
CA GLY A 86 2.89 -3.51 0.44
C GLY A 86 3.99 -3.40 -0.61
N TYR A 87 4.05 -4.38 -1.52
CA TYR A 87 5.02 -4.45 -2.59
C TYR A 87 4.33 -5.02 -3.83
N CYS A 88 4.60 -4.45 -4.99
CA CYS A 88 4.13 -4.92 -6.29
C CYS A 88 5.29 -4.98 -7.28
N GLU A 89 5.48 -6.12 -7.95
CA GLU A 89 6.57 -6.27 -8.93
C GLU A 89 6.45 -5.35 -10.14
N LYS A 90 5.22 -4.97 -10.51
CA LYS A 90 4.98 -4.07 -11.64
C LYS A 90 5.39 -2.63 -11.32
N GLY A 91 5.40 -2.23 -10.05
CA GLY A 91 5.78 -0.89 -9.64
C GLY A 91 5.08 0.20 -10.44
N ALA A 92 5.86 1.07 -11.09
CA ALA A 92 5.34 2.18 -11.89
C ALA A 92 4.50 1.76 -13.12
N THR A 93 4.62 0.51 -13.59
CA THR A 93 3.80 0.01 -14.72
C THR A 93 2.51 -0.67 -14.26
N CYS A 94 2.23 -0.66 -12.95
CA CYS A 94 0.99 -1.20 -12.40
C CYS A 94 -0.19 -0.28 -12.75
N GLY A 95 -1.23 -0.81 -13.40
CA GLY A 95 -2.45 -0.06 -13.72
C GLY A 95 -3.45 0.09 -12.55
N TYR A 96 -3.04 -0.30 -11.33
CA TYR A 96 -3.89 -0.32 -10.14
C TYR A 96 -3.33 0.58 -9.05
N ARG A 97 -4.18 1.03 -8.13
CA ARG A 97 -3.74 1.88 -7.02
C ARG A 97 -2.95 1.09 -5.98
N HIS A 98 -1.79 1.60 -5.59
CA HIS A 98 -0.97 1.07 -4.51
C HIS A 98 -1.41 1.67 -3.16
N VAL A 99 -2.45 1.09 -2.54
CA VAL A 99 -2.96 1.54 -1.24
C VAL A 99 -3.02 0.37 -0.26
N ARG A 100 -2.59 0.60 1.00
CA ARG A 100 -2.64 -0.38 2.09
C ARG A 100 -4.05 -0.46 2.70
N GLN A 101 -4.97 -1.07 1.96
CA GLN A 101 -6.38 -1.23 2.34
C GLN A 101 -6.85 -2.65 1.99
N CYS A 102 -7.87 -3.18 2.67
CA CYS A 102 -8.41 -4.49 2.34
C CYS A 102 -8.98 -4.51 0.92
N TYR A 103 -8.36 -5.30 0.04
CA TYR A 103 -8.80 -5.44 -1.36
C TYR A 103 -10.25 -5.92 -1.47
N PHE A 104 -10.59 -7.01 -0.75
CA PHE A 104 -11.93 -7.60 -0.81
C PHE A 104 -13.00 -6.60 -0.38
N TYR A 105 -12.78 -5.92 0.75
CA TYR A 105 -13.72 -4.91 1.22
C TYR A 105 -13.83 -3.73 0.24
N ALA A 106 -12.72 -3.27 -0.34
CA ALA A 106 -12.74 -2.15 -1.28
C ALA A 106 -13.48 -2.47 -2.58
N VAL A 107 -13.44 -3.72 -3.04
CA VAL A 107 -14.07 -4.16 -4.30
C VAL A 107 -15.54 -4.57 -4.10
N SER A 108 -15.84 -5.36 -3.05
CA SER A 108 -17.17 -5.95 -2.86
C SER A 108 -17.97 -5.35 -1.71
N GLY A 109 -17.37 -4.48 -0.89
CA GLY A 109 -17.97 -4.02 0.37
C GLY A 109 -18.01 -5.08 1.47
N ASN A 110 -17.45 -6.27 1.22
CA ASN A 110 -17.44 -7.39 2.16
C ASN A 110 -16.04 -8.02 2.28
N CYS A 111 -15.63 -8.33 3.51
CA CYS A 111 -14.47 -9.15 3.78
C CYS A 111 -14.88 -10.28 4.73
N ILE A 112 -14.69 -11.53 4.30
CA ILE A 112 -15.03 -12.73 5.09
C ILE A 112 -14.09 -12.94 6.29
N ASN A 113 -12.92 -12.30 6.30
CA ASN A 113 -11.99 -12.40 7.41
C ASN A 113 -12.40 -11.44 8.53
N LEU A 114 -13.05 -11.98 9.57
CA LEU A 114 -13.47 -11.24 10.75
C LEU A 114 -12.31 -10.59 11.53
N TRP A 115 -11.09 -11.07 11.33
CA TRP A 115 -9.86 -10.57 11.98
C TRP A 115 -8.95 -9.82 11.00
N CYS A 116 -9.50 -9.32 9.90
CA CYS A 116 -8.76 -8.56 8.90
C CYS A 116 -8.05 -7.35 9.53
N GLN A 117 -6.73 -7.31 9.39
CA GLN A 117 -5.89 -6.22 9.92
C GLN A 117 -5.72 -5.05 8.94
N LEU A 118 -6.27 -5.17 7.73
CA LEU A 118 -6.23 -4.11 6.72
C LEU A 118 -7.44 -3.19 6.88
N ALA A 119 -7.28 -1.91 6.56
CA ALA A 119 -8.34 -0.93 6.67
C ALA A 119 -9.57 -1.31 5.83
N HIS A 120 -10.76 -1.27 6.44
CA HIS A 120 -12.07 -1.36 5.79
C HIS A 120 -12.66 0.04 5.60
N ALA A 121 -11.96 0.90 4.85
CA ALA A 121 -12.53 2.18 4.45
C ALA A 121 -13.49 1.98 3.27
N ALA A 122 -14.65 2.62 3.27
CA ALA A 122 -15.43 2.74 2.05
C ALA A 122 -14.68 3.68 1.09
N ASN A 123 -14.54 3.32 -0.19
CA ASN A 123 -14.03 4.26 -1.18
C ASN A 123 -15.01 5.46 -1.23
N PRO A 124 -14.63 6.71 -0.94
CA PRO A 124 -15.61 7.81 -0.88
C PRO A 124 -16.28 8.09 -2.24
N THR A 125 -15.80 7.48 -3.33
CA THR A 125 -16.32 7.62 -4.70
C THR A 125 -17.38 6.58 -5.08
N TRP A 126 -17.61 5.50 -4.30
CA TRP A 126 -18.76 4.62 -4.52
C TRP A 126 -19.93 5.13 -3.68
N LYS A 127 -20.69 6.10 -4.20
CA LYS A 127 -22.03 6.31 -3.68
C LYS A 127 -22.79 5.01 -3.86
N THR A 128 -23.14 4.39 -2.74
CA THR A 128 -24.15 3.34 -2.64
C THR A 128 -25.39 3.74 -3.45
N GLN A 129 -25.55 3.18 -4.64
CA GLN A 129 -26.90 2.91 -5.16
C GLN A 129 -27.41 1.69 -4.39
N ARG A 130 -27.94 1.95 -3.20
CA ARG A 130 -28.96 1.10 -2.62
C ARG A 130 -30.29 1.79 -2.92
N GLN A 131 -31.04 1.20 -3.85
CA GLN A 131 -32.49 1.34 -3.90
C GLN A 131 -33.08 0.68 -2.65
#